data_AF-A0AAN7PHD7-F1
#
_entry.id   AF-A0AAN7PHD7-F1
#
_cell.length_a   1.000
_cell.length_b   1.000
_cell.length_c   1.000
_cell.angle_alpha   90.00
_cell.angle_beta   90.00
_cell.angle_gamma   90.00
#
_symmetry.space_group_name_H-M   'P 1'
#
loop_
_entity.id
_entity.type
_entity.pdbx_description
1 polymer ?
#
loop_
_entity_poly.entity_id
_entity_poly.type
_entity_poly.pdbx_seq_one_letter_code
_entity_poly.pdbx_strand_id
1 'polypeptide(L)'
;MVPLNPSQWEVLSPKLFSVFISDLDDGIKCTLMEFADDTKLGGEADTSEGRATLQEDMERLEEWTNKNLMKFKKDKCKVLHLGKHNPGVQHRLGSTGLGSSSVERDLGFLEDKQLNMSEQCAAAAKKANRMLGCINKGITSRDKEVIIPLHSALVRPHLEYCVQFWSLLYKKEVDRLERVQRRATKMIKGL
;
A
#
# COMPACT_ATOMS: atom_id res chain seq x y z
N MET A 1 1.01 -3.65 -13.40
CA MET A 1 1.08 -4.13 -14.79
C MET A 1 1.04 -2.93 -15.74
N VAL A 2 1.91 -2.85 -16.76
CA VAL A 2 1.92 -1.69 -17.68
C VAL A 2 1.81 -2.12 -19.15
N PRO A 3 1.17 -1.31 -20.02
CA PRO A 3 1.15 -1.56 -21.46
C PRO A 3 2.57 -1.55 -22.06
N LEU A 4 2.80 -2.35 -23.10
CA LEU A 4 4.07 -2.33 -23.83
C LEU A 4 4.28 -1.03 -24.62
N ASN A 5 3.20 -0.40 -25.10
CA ASN A 5 3.20 0.85 -25.84
C ASN A 5 2.43 1.94 -25.07
N PRO A 6 3.10 2.88 -24.36
CA PRO A 6 2.46 3.78 -23.40
C PRO A 6 1.71 4.98 -24.02
N SER A 7 1.72 5.16 -25.34
CA SER A 7 1.50 6.47 -25.98
C SER A 7 0.04 6.90 -26.19
N GLN A 8 -0.97 6.21 -25.65
CA GLN A 8 -2.37 6.55 -25.97
C GLN A 8 -3.31 6.39 -24.79
N TRP A 9 -3.34 7.34 -23.86
CA TRP A 9 -4.31 7.28 -22.75
C TRP A 9 -4.78 8.69 -22.36
N GLU A 10 -5.82 9.15 -23.06
CA GLU A 10 -6.59 10.37 -22.76
C GLU A 10 -7.39 10.24 -21.45
N VAL A 11 -8.09 11.30 -21.05
CA VAL A 11 -8.85 11.47 -19.77
C VAL A 11 -9.79 10.29 -19.41
N LEU A 12 -10.21 9.47 -20.37
CA LEU A 12 -11.02 8.25 -20.16
C LEU A 12 -10.21 7.00 -19.79
N SER A 13 -8.88 7.07 -19.81
CA SER A 13 -7.96 5.95 -19.64
C SER A 13 -8.22 5.10 -18.40
N PRO A 14 -8.49 5.65 -17.19
CA PRO A 14 -8.67 4.79 -16.01
C PRO A 14 -9.89 3.86 -16.11
N LYS A 15 -10.99 4.35 -16.70
CA LYS A 15 -12.21 3.56 -16.89
C LYS A 15 -12.02 2.49 -17.95
N LEU A 16 -11.42 2.88 -19.09
CA LEU A 16 -11.11 1.94 -20.16
C LEU A 16 -10.10 0.88 -19.70
N PHE A 17 -9.12 1.26 -18.89
CA PHE A 17 -8.17 0.35 -18.29
C PHE A 17 -8.86 -0.66 -17.37
N SER A 18 -9.80 -0.20 -16.55
CA SER A 18 -10.58 -1.08 -15.67
C SER A 18 -11.42 -2.09 -16.46
N VAL A 19 -12.01 -1.67 -17.59
CA VAL A 19 -12.72 -2.59 -18.50
C VAL A 19 -11.75 -3.55 -19.19
N PHE A 20 -10.57 -3.06 -19.58
CA PHE A 20 -9.56 -3.85 -20.26
C PHE A 20 -9.00 -4.99 -19.40
N ILE A 21 -8.84 -4.78 -18.09
CA ILE A 21 -8.36 -5.81 -17.17
C ILE A 21 -9.50 -6.64 -16.56
N SER A 22 -10.75 -6.45 -16.98
CA SER A 22 -11.91 -7.05 -16.31
C SER A 22 -12.02 -8.57 -16.44
N ASP A 23 -11.26 -9.19 -17.34
CA ASP A 23 -11.11 -10.64 -17.53
C ASP A 23 -9.78 -11.18 -16.97
N LEU A 24 -9.03 -10.38 -16.19
CA LEU A 24 -7.74 -10.79 -15.63
C LEU A 24 -7.88 -11.89 -14.57
N ASP A 25 -9.02 -11.98 -13.89
CA ASP A 25 -9.34 -13.00 -12.90
C ASP A 25 -9.90 -14.30 -13.50
N ASP A 26 -10.13 -14.34 -14.82
CA ASP A 26 -10.67 -15.52 -15.50
C ASP A 26 -9.79 -16.75 -15.29
N GLY A 27 -10.34 -17.74 -14.58
CA GLY A 27 -9.65 -18.99 -14.29
C GLY A 27 -8.59 -18.90 -13.18
N ILE A 28 -8.47 -17.78 -12.48
CA ILE A 28 -7.67 -17.66 -11.26
C ILE A 28 -8.41 -18.34 -10.10
N LYS A 29 -7.73 -19.23 -9.37
CA LYS A 29 -8.31 -19.98 -8.24
C LYS A 29 -8.08 -19.26 -6.90
N CYS A 30 -6.94 -18.62 -6.77
CA CYS A 30 -6.55 -17.83 -5.61
C CYS A 30 -7.33 -16.51 -5.55
N THR A 31 -7.21 -15.79 -4.43
CA THR A 31 -7.81 -14.46 -4.30
C THR A 31 -7.00 -13.46 -5.12
N LEU A 32 -7.61 -12.89 -6.15
CA LEU A 32 -7.05 -11.78 -6.91
C LEU A 32 -7.66 -10.46 -6.44
N MET A 33 -6.82 -9.45 -6.21
CA MET A 33 -7.25 -8.09 -5.88
C MET A 33 -6.57 -7.13 -6.84
N GLU A 34 -7.36 -6.22 -7.41
CA GLU A 34 -6.91 -5.31 -8.47
C GLU A 34 -7.26 -3.87 -8.14
N PHE A 35 -6.30 -2.99 -8.37
CA PHE A 35 -6.51 -1.56 -8.28
C PHE A 35 -5.63 -0.84 -9.30
N ALA A 36 -6.24 -0.37 -10.40
CA ALA A 36 -5.49 0.16 -11.54
C ALA A 36 -4.36 -0.82 -11.93
N ASP A 37 -3.11 -0.36 -12.03
CA ASP A 37 -2.00 -1.23 -12.38
C ASP A 37 -1.47 -2.11 -11.25
N ASP A 38 -1.93 -1.94 -10.01
CA ASP A 38 -1.54 -2.79 -8.89
C ASP A 38 -2.42 -4.04 -8.83
N THR A 39 -1.77 -5.21 -8.81
CA THR A 39 -2.43 -6.52 -8.76
C THR A 39 -1.81 -7.33 -7.63
N LYS A 40 -2.65 -7.93 -6.79
CA LYS A 40 -2.23 -8.84 -5.71
C LYS A 40 -2.88 -10.20 -5.88
N LEU A 41 -2.06 -11.24 -5.78
CA LEU A 41 -2.51 -12.62 -5.71
C LEU A 41 -2.26 -13.15 -4.30
N GLY A 42 -3.32 -13.60 -3.62
CA GLY A 42 -3.29 -14.15 -2.27
C GLY A 42 -3.84 -15.57 -2.25
N GLY A 43 -3.17 -16.48 -1.56
CA GLY A 43 -3.56 -17.88 -1.47
C GLY A 43 -2.86 -18.58 -0.32
N GLU A 44 -3.36 -19.78 -0.02
CA GLU A 44 -2.80 -20.64 1.02
C GLU A 44 -1.45 -21.24 0.55
N ALA A 45 -0.44 -21.19 1.43
CA ALA A 45 0.92 -21.60 1.08
C ALA A 45 1.54 -22.62 2.07
N ASP A 46 0.79 -23.07 3.07
CA ASP A 46 1.23 -24.08 4.03
C ASP A 46 1.21 -25.50 3.43
N THR A 47 0.27 -25.80 2.54
CA THR A 47 0.17 -27.05 1.78
C THR A 47 0.94 -27.01 0.46
N SER A 48 1.36 -28.17 -0.04
CA SER A 48 1.97 -28.31 -1.37
C SER A 48 1.00 -27.92 -2.48
N GLU A 49 -0.26 -28.28 -2.32
CA GLU A 49 -1.36 -28.06 -3.23
C GLU A 49 -1.68 -26.56 -3.34
N GLY A 50 -1.73 -25.85 -2.20
CA GLY A 50 -1.91 -24.40 -2.18
C GLY A 50 -0.75 -23.67 -2.87
N ARG A 51 0.50 -24.07 -2.60
CA ARG A 51 1.69 -23.51 -3.29
C ARG A 51 1.69 -23.76 -4.79
N ALA A 52 1.29 -24.96 -5.21
CA ALA A 52 1.17 -25.30 -6.63
C ALA A 52 0.09 -24.45 -7.28
N THR A 53 -1.07 -24.29 -6.63
CA THR A 53 -2.18 -23.46 -7.10
C THR A 53 -1.76 -21.99 -7.25
N LEU A 54 -1.06 -21.43 -6.26
CA LEU A 54 -0.49 -20.08 -6.34
C LEU A 54 0.45 -19.93 -7.54
N GLN A 55 1.33 -20.90 -7.75
CA GLN A 55 2.29 -20.84 -8.86
C GLN A 55 1.59 -20.99 -10.23
N GLU A 56 0.60 -21.86 -10.36
CA GLU A 56 -0.25 -21.99 -11.57
C GLU A 56 -0.95 -20.65 -11.89
N ASP A 57 -1.54 -20.00 -10.90
CA ASP A 57 -2.24 -18.73 -11.09
C ASP A 57 -1.27 -17.59 -11.46
N MET A 58 -0.05 -17.57 -10.91
CA MET A 58 0.98 -16.63 -11.35
C MET A 58 1.40 -16.84 -12.81
N GLU A 59 1.49 -18.10 -13.25
CA GLU A 59 1.78 -18.45 -14.64
C GLU A 59 0.63 -18.02 -15.57
N ARG A 60 -0.63 -18.23 -15.17
CA ARG A 60 -1.82 -17.72 -15.90
C ARG A 60 -1.81 -16.19 -16.03
N LEU A 61 -1.53 -15.48 -14.94
CA LEU A 61 -1.44 -14.02 -14.98
C LEU A 61 -0.37 -13.57 -15.97
N GLU A 62 0.80 -14.21 -15.99
CA GLU A 62 1.85 -13.87 -16.94
C GLU A 62 1.43 -14.14 -18.39
N GLU A 63 0.81 -15.30 -18.67
CA GLU A 63 0.25 -15.64 -19.98
C GLU A 63 -0.78 -14.61 -20.43
N TRP A 64 -1.71 -14.21 -19.55
CA TRP A 64 -2.69 -13.17 -19.81
C TRP A 64 -1.98 -11.85 -20.17
N THR A 65 -0.95 -11.44 -19.41
CA THR A 65 -0.23 -10.19 -19.72
C THR A 65 0.44 -10.23 -21.08
N ASN A 66 1.04 -11.38 -21.45
CA ASN A 66 1.68 -11.55 -22.74
C ASN A 66 0.66 -11.48 -23.89
N LYS A 67 -0.50 -12.16 -23.74
CA LYS A 67 -1.59 -12.13 -24.71
C LYS A 67 -2.15 -10.72 -24.91
N ASN A 68 -2.24 -9.94 -23.83
CA ASN A 68 -2.82 -8.60 -23.81
C ASN A 68 -1.79 -7.47 -24.02
N LEU A 69 -0.57 -7.80 -24.47
CA LEU A 69 0.50 -6.83 -24.75
C LEU A 69 0.83 -5.92 -23.54
N MET A 70 0.79 -6.53 -22.35
CA MET A 70 1.15 -5.93 -21.08
C MET A 70 2.38 -6.61 -20.49
N LYS A 71 2.97 -5.98 -19.47
CA LYS A 71 4.06 -6.58 -18.70
C LYS A 71 3.99 -6.24 -17.23
N PHE A 72 4.40 -7.20 -16.40
CA PHE A 72 4.74 -6.93 -15.02
C PHE A 72 6.10 -6.23 -14.91
N LYS A 73 6.19 -5.25 -14.01
CA LYS A 73 7.49 -4.71 -13.56
C LYS A 73 8.05 -5.66 -12.52
N LYS A 74 8.62 -6.78 -12.99
CA LYS A 74 9.00 -7.93 -12.15
C LYS A 74 9.97 -7.57 -11.01
N ASP A 75 10.79 -6.53 -11.19
CA ASP A 75 11.70 -5.98 -10.18
C ASP A 75 10.96 -5.40 -8.95
N LYS A 76 9.75 -4.88 -9.18
CA LYS A 76 8.86 -4.34 -8.14
C LYS A 76 7.92 -5.38 -7.55
N CYS A 77 7.74 -6.53 -8.19
CA CYS A 77 6.93 -7.61 -7.66
C CYS A 77 7.66 -8.28 -6.49
N LYS A 78 6.99 -8.41 -5.35
CA LYS A 78 7.51 -8.98 -4.11
C LYS A 78 6.52 -9.98 -3.53
N VAL A 79 7.02 -10.95 -2.80
CA VAL A 79 6.21 -11.89 -2.01
C VAL A 79 6.21 -11.43 -0.56
N LEU A 80 5.02 -11.21 -0.01
CA LEU A 80 4.81 -10.96 1.42
C LEU A 80 4.29 -12.25 2.07
N HIS A 81 5.15 -12.92 2.83
CA HIS A 81 4.79 -14.16 3.52
C HIS A 81 4.03 -13.87 4.80
N LEU A 82 2.74 -14.20 4.81
CA LEU A 82 1.86 -14.01 5.98
C LEU A 82 1.68 -15.32 6.75
N GLY A 83 1.58 -15.21 8.07
CA GLY A 83 1.27 -16.33 8.97
C GLY A 83 2.51 -17.04 9.56
N LYS A 84 2.32 -17.65 10.73
CA LYS A 84 3.42 -18.28 11.49
C LYS A 84 3.94 -19.59 10.88
N HIS A 85 3.08 -20.31 10.16
CA HIS A 85 3.40 -21.61 9.54
C HIS A 85 3.78 -21.48 8.07
N ASN A 86 4.03 -20.26 7.59
CA ASN A 86 4.41 -20.04 6.22
C ASN A 86 5.84 -20.56 5.98
N PRO A 87 6.06 -21.51 5.07
CA PRO A 87 7.38 -22.08 4.80
C PRO A 87 8.33 -21.11 4.09
N GLY A 88 7.86 -19.94 3.65
CA GLY A 88 8.68 -18.93 2.99
C GLY A 88 9.17 -19.36 1.62
N VAL A 89 8.37 -20.17 0.90
CA VAL A 89 8.76 -20.73 -0.39
C VAL A 89 8.91 -19.62 -1.43
N GLN A 90 9.93 -19.76 -2.28
CA GLN A 90 10.16 -18.83 -3.36
C GLN A 90 9.18 -19.09 -4.50
N HIS A 91 8.48 -18.03 -4.93
CA HIS A 91 7.64 -18.05 -6.12
C HIS A 91 8.37 -17.37 -7.28
N ARG A 92 7.90 -17.65 -8.51
CA ARG A 92 8.44 -17.03 -9.72
C ARG A 92 7.33 -16.47 -10.58
N LEU A 93 7.68 -15.45 -11.36
CA LEU A 93 6.86 -14.90 -12.42
C LEU A 93 7.62 -15.13 -13.73
N GLY A 94 7.27 -16.21 -14.43
CA GLY A 94 7.98 -16.74 -15.57
C GLY A 94 9.37 -17.24 -15.19
N SER A 95 10.38 -16.78 -15.92
CA SER A 95 11.78 -17.08 -15.61
C SER A 95 12.34 -16.29 -14.41
N THR A 96 11.59 -15.34 -13.85
CA THR A 96 12.08 -14.45 -12.79
C THR A 96 11.63 -14.91 -11.41
N GLY A 97 12.56 -15.34 -10.56
CA GLY A 97 12.27 -15.59 -9.15
C GLY A 97 11.93 -14.30 -8.41
N LEU A 98 10.87 -14.30 -7.61
CA LEU A 98 10.45 -13.15 -6.84
C LEU A 98 11.18 -13.08 -5.50
N GLY A 99 11.60 -11.87 -5.13
CA GLY A 99 12.15 -11.60 -3.82
C GLY A 99 11.06 -11.59 -2.75
N SER A 100 11.37 -12.09 -1.56
CA SER A 100 10.51 -11.92 -0.40
C SER A 100 10.75 -10.58 0.29
N SER A 101 9.73 -10.02 0.91
CA SER A 101 9.81 -8.80 1.70
C SER A 101 9.10 -8.96 3.03
N SER A 102 9.51 -8.17 4.03
CA SER A 102 8.85 -8.12 5.33
C SER A 102 7.77 -7.05 5.41
N VAL A 103 7.87 -6.01 4.58
CA VAL A 103 6.95 -4.88 4.55
C VAL A 103 6.77 -4.44 3.10
N GLU A 104 5.54 -4.40 2.62
CA GLU A 104 5.22 -3.92 1.29
C GLU A 104 4.28 -2.72 1.32
N ARG A 105 4.41 -1.84 0.34
CA ARG A 105 3.52 -0.69 0.19
C ARG A 105 2.37 -1.08 -0.72
N ASP A 106 1.16 -0.91 -0.23
CA ASP A 106 -0.04 -1.08 -1.01
C ASP A 106 -0.98 0.11 -0.85
N LEU A 107 -1.52 0.63 -1.95
CA LEU A 107 -2.49 1.74 -1.98
C LEU A 107 -2.16 2.91 -1.04
N GLY A 108 -0.86 3.16 -0.81
CA GLY A 108 -0.35 4.22 0.05
C GLY A 108 -0.08 3.85 1.51
N PHE A 109 -0.50 2.69 2.01
CA PHE A 109 -0.19 2.17 3.35
C PHE A 109 0.86 1.05 3.33
N LEU A 110 1.40 0.70 4.50
CA LEU A 110 2.39 -0.35 4.66
C LEU A 110 1.76 -1.61 5.27
N GLU A 111 1.96 -2.73 4.59
CA GLU A 111 1.57 -4.08 5.02
C GLU A 111 2.81 -4.81 5.54
N ASP A 112 2.84 -5.10 6.85
CA ASP A 112 3.89 -5.91 7.46
C ASP A 112 3.50 -7.39 7.46
N LYS A 113 4.49 -8.28 7.39
CA LYS A 113 4.30 -9.74 7.39
C LYS A 113 3.53 -10.29 8.60
N GLN A 114 3.56 -9.58 9.73
CA GLN A 114 2.83 -9.91 10.96
C GLN A 114 1.46 -9.22 11.02
N LEU A 115 1.10 -8.48 9.97
CA LEU A 115 -0.08 -7.61 9.90
C LEU A 115 -0.16 -6.64 11.09
N ASN A 116 1.02 -6.22 11.57
CA ASN A 116 1.12 -5.28 12.67
C ASN A 116 1.17 -3.85 12.11
N MET A 117 0.40 -2.94 12.69
CA MET A 117 0.27 -1.57 12.19
C MET A 117 1.41 -0.64 12.62
N SER A 118 2.46 -1.17 13.26
CA SER A 118 3.51 -0.35 13.88
C SER A 118 4.34 0.41 12.85
N GLU A 119 4.66 -0.23 11.72
CA GLU A 119 5.42 0.38 10.61
C GLU A 119 4.60 1.47 9.92
N GLN A 120 3.32 1.19 9.63
CA GLN A 120 2.40 2.18 9.06
C GLN A 120 2.24 3.39 9.98
N CYS A 121 2.05 3.18 11.29
CA CYS A 121 1.93 4.26 12.27
C CYS A 121 3.21 5.10 12.39
N ALA A 122 4.38 4.44 12.37
CA ALA A 122 5.67 5.13 12.35
C ALA A 122 5.81 6.00 11.09
N ALA A 123 5.46 5.47 9.93
CA ALA A 123 5.52 6.19 8.66
C ALA A 123 4.54 7.38 8.61
N ALA A 124 3.30 7.19 9.05
CA ALA A 124 2.28 8.24 9.17
C ALA A 124 2.74 9.36 10.10
N ALA A 125 3.17 9.02 11.32
CA ALA A 125 3.68 9.97 12.29
C ALA A 125 4.92 10.73 11.77
N LYS A 126 5.82 10.07 11.04
CA LYS A 126 6.99 10.70 10.44
C LYS A 126 6.60 11.73 9.38
N LYS A 127 5.69 11.39 8.47
CA LYS A 127 5.18 12.31 7.44
C LYS A 127 4.48 13.52 8.07
N ALA A 128 3.58 13.27 9.02
CA ALA A 128 2.85 14.30 9.73
C ALA A 128 3.79 15.24 10.52
N ASN A 129 4.80 14.68 11.22
CA ASN A 129 5.81 15.49 11.94
C ASN A 129 6.67 16.33 11.00
N ARG A 130 6.99 15.84 9.80
CA ARG A 130 7.72 16.61 8.78
C ARG A 130 6.89 17.81 8.36
N MET A 131 5.60 17.59 8.04
CA MET A 131 4.69 18.67 7.66
C MET A 131 4.50 19.69 8.77
N LEU A 132 4.33 19.23 10.01
CA LEU A 132 4.25 20.09 11.18
C LEU A 132 5.54 20.92 11.38
N GLY A 133 6.70 20.33 11.10
CA GLY A 133 7.98 21.03 11.08
C GLY A 133 8.03 22.14 10.02
N CYS A 134 7.45 21.91 8.84
CA CYS A 134 7.32 22.93 7.79
C CYS A 134 6.42 24.08 8.24
N ILE A 135 5.25 23.79 8.82
CA ILE A 135 4.33 24.82 9.37
C ILE A 135 5.05 25.63 10.45
N ASN A 136 5.75 24.97 11.38
CA ASN A 136 6.46 25.65 12.45
C ASN A 136 7.56 26.60 11.94
N LYS A 137 8.23 26.25 10.85
CA LYS A 137 9.29 27.10 10.27
C LYS A 137 8.76 28.17 9.32
N GLY A 138 7.69 27.87 8.57
CA GLY A 138 7.19 28.73 7.49
C GLY A 138 6.11 29.70 7.90
N ILE A 139 5.42 29.46 9.02
CA ILE A 139 4.31 30.30 9.48
C ILE A 139 4.71 30.98 10.78
N THR A 140 4.70 32.30 10.80
CA THR A 140 5.08 33.10 11.98
C THR A 140 3.94 33.19 13.00
N SER A 141 2.68 33.34 12.53
CA SER A 141 1.52 33.38 13.44
C SER A 141 1.35 32.06 14.18
N ARG A 142 0.97 32.17 15.45
CA ARG A 142 0.66 31.07 16.38
C ARG A 142 -0.80 31.13 16.85
N ASP A 143 -1.62 31.90 16.16
CA ASP A 143 -3.04 32.05 16.51
C ASP A 143 -3.80 30.77 16.14
N LYS A 144 -4.82 30.44 16.93
CA LYS A 144 -5.61 29.22 16.72
C LYS A 144 -6.31 29.23 15.36
N GLU A 145 -6.72 30.40 14.89
CA GLU A 145 -7.37 30.64 13.60
C GLU A 145 -6.46 30.33 12.41
N VAL A 146 -5.14 30.30 12.62
CA VAL A 146 -4.14 29.99 11.57
C VAL A 146 -3.67 28.55 11.69
N ILE A 147 -3.28 28.11 12.89
CA ILE A 147 -2.67 26.79 13.09
C ILE A 147 -3.70 25.66 12.94
N ILE A 148 -4.94 25.84 13.41
CA ILE A 148 -5.97 24.78 13.35
C ILE A 148 -6.33 24.42 11.89
N PRO A 149 -6.61 25.38 10.98
CA PRO A 149 -6.86 25.05 9.58
C PRO A 149 -5.65 24.40 8.90
N LEU A 150 -4.43 24.88 9.17
CA LEU A 150 -3.21 24.30 8.58
C LEU A 150 -2.97 22.87 9.05
N HIS A 151 -3.14 22.60 10.35
CA HIS A 151 -3.05 21.24 10.87
C HIS A 151 -4.10 20.33 10.22
N SER A 152 -5.34 20.80 10.13
CA SER A 152 -6.45 20.02 9.58
C SER A 152 -6.28 19.72 8.09
N ALA A 153 -5.75 20.66 7.31
CA ALA A 153 -5.56 20.51 5.87
C ALA A 153 -4.28 19.75 5.50
N LEU A 154 -3.20 19.88 6.27
CA LEU A 154 -1.87 19.39 5.86
C LEU A 154 -1.32 18.26 6.74
N VAL A 155 -1.68 18.21 8.03
CA VAL A 155 -1.11 17.23 8.97
C VAL A 155 -2.08 16.07 9.19
N ARG A 156 -3.35 16.39 9.47
CA ARG A 156 -4.41 15.43 9.77
C ARG A 156 -4.61 14.37 8.66
N PRO A 157 -4.58 14.69 7.35
CA PRO A 157 -4.74 13.68 6.31
C PRO A 157 -3.68 12.58 6.37
N HIS A 158 -2.44 12.92 6.76
CA HIS A 158 -1.38 11.92 6.92
C HIS A 158 -1.59 10.98 8.12
N LEU A 159 -2.35 11.43 9.14
CA LEU A 159 -2.67 10.63 10.30
C LEU A 159 -3.93 9.78 10.10
N GLU A 160 -4.86 10.18 9.23
CA GLU A 160 -6.17 9.52 9.09
C GLU A 160 -6.34 8.73 7.78
N TYR A 161 -5.43 8.89 6.82
CA TYR A 161 -5.49 8.16 5.55
C TYR A 161 -5.53 6.64 5.77
N CYS A 162 -6.54 5.99 5.18
CA CYS A 162 -6.80 4.54 5.30
C CYS A 162 -6.97 4.02 6.74
N VAL A 163 -7.37 4.85 7.71
CA VAL A 163 -7.52 4.43 9.12
C VAL A 163 -8.46 3.24 9.31
N GLN A 164 -9.42 3.04 8.41
CA GLN A 164 -10.31 1.87 8.42
C GLN A 164 -9.53 0.55 8.28
N PHE A 165 -8.42 0.55 7.54
CA PHE A 165 -7.59 -0.63 7.31
C PHE A 165 -6.62 -0.92 8.45
N TRP A 166 -6.11 0.12 9.12
CA TRP A 166 -5.08 -0.03 10.16
C TRP A 166 -5.55 0.36 11.56
N SER A 167 -6.87 0.53 11.75
CA SER A 167 -7.53 0.89 13.01
C SER A 167 -6.83 0.27 14.22
N LEU A 168 -6.37 1.15 15.10
CA LEU A 168 -5.31 0.89 16.07
C LEU A 168 -5.74 -0.08 17.18
N LEU A 169 -5.28 -1.32 17.10
CA LEU A 169 -5.51 -2.32 18.15
C LEU A 169 -4.64 -2.09 19.41
N TYR A 170 -3.53 -1.35 19.28
CA TYR A 170 -2.53 -1.21 20.35
C TYR A 170 -2.38 0.23 20.84
N LYS A 171 -2.49 0.42 22.16
CA LYS A 171 -2.31 1.72 22.86
C LYS A 171 -1.03 2.46 22.46
N LYS A 172 0.09 1.73 22.30
CA LYS A 172 1.39 2.30 21.92
C LYS A 172 1.33 3.09 20.60
N GLU A 173 0.50 2.66 19.65
CA GLU A 173 0.36 3.30 18.34
C GLU A 173 -0.60 4.49 18.40
N VAL A 174 -1.65 4.38 19.21
CA VAL A 174 -2.53 5.53 19.55
C VAL A 174 -1.69 6.64 20.16
N ASP A 175 -0.90 6.33 21.19
CA ASP A 175 -0.01 7.29 21.85
C ASP A 175 0.98 7.92 20.86
N ARG A 176 1.44 7.16 19.86
CA ARG A 176 2.35 7.66 18.82
C ARG A 176 1.69 8.70 17.92
N LEU A 177 0.46 8.46 17.47
CA LEU A 177 -0.25 9.42 16.63
C LEU A 177 -0.72 10.63 17.43
N GLU A 178 -1.19 10.42 18.66
CA GLU A 178 -1.57 11.51 19.58
C GLU A 178 -0.41 12.45 19.88
N ARG A 179 0.83 11.94 20.00
CA ARG A 179 2.02 12.79 20.19
C ARG A 179 2.17 13.83 19.08
N VAL A 180 1.77 13.51 17.84
CA VAL A 180 1.80 14.48 16.73
C VAL A 180 0.77 15.58 16.95
N GLN A 181 -0.44 15.22 17.36
CA GLN A 181 -1.52 16.17 17.64
C GLN A 181 -1.17 17.08 18.83
N ARG A 182 -0.63 16.51 19.92
CA ARG A 182 -0.14 17.26 21.09
C ARG A 182 1.00 18.22 20.74
N ARG A 183 1.82 17.87 19.75
CA ARG A 183 2.87 18.78 19.26
C ARG A 183 2.27 19.96 18.50
N ALA A 184 1.19 19.74 17.75
CA ALA A 184 0.50 20.80 17.03
C ALA A 184 -0.22 21.77 18.00
N THR A 185 -0.88 21.25 19.04
CA THR A 185 -1.55 22.11 20.03
C THR A 185 -0.57 23.01 20.78
N LYS A 186 0.62 22.51 21.14
CA LYS A 186 1.70 23.31 21.76
C LYS A 186 2.21 24.46 20.91
N MET A 187 1.94 24.47 19.59
CA MET A 187 2.30 25.59 18.73
C MET A 187 1.29 26.73 18.82
N ILE A 188 0.10 26.50 19.38
CA ILE A 188 -0.96 27.49 19.47
C ILE A 188 -0.75 28.34 20.72
N LYS A 189 -0.81 29.66 20.58
CA LYS A 189 -0.69 30.57 21.72
C LYS A 189 -1.93 30.47 22.61
N GLY A 190 -1.72 30.23 23.92
CA GLY A 190 -2.79 30.24 24.92
C GLY A 190 -3.54 28.90 25.09
N LEU A 191 -2.99 27.80 24.60
CA LEU A 191 -3.45 26.41 24.76
C LEU A 191 -2.35 25.56 25.40
#